data_AF-A0A524DKA3-F1
#
_entry.id   AF-A0A524DKA3-F1
#
_cell.length_a   1.000
_cell.length_b   1.000
_cell.length_c   1.000
_cell.angle_alpha   90.00
_cell.angle_beta   90.00
_cell.angle_gamma   90.00
#
_symmetry.space_group_name_H-M   'P 1'
#
loop_
_entity.id
_entity.type
_entity.pdbx_description
1 polymer ?
#
loop_
_entity_poly.entity_id
_entity_poly.type
_entity_poly.pdbx_seq_one_letter_code
_entity_poly.pdbx_strand_id
1 'polypeptide(L)'
;HTENIIFYNGKAHKIDEVTFHHEDRDPTKPWKFTSNDDRFNMVLEPLIPHEEKINFGIIRLDSKLLHGLYSGDLVLDNGEKIHVEDMLGHAEDIDWKW
;
A
#
# COMPACT_ATOMS: atom_id res chain seq x y z
N HIS A 1 1.89 -7.71 -15.45
CA HIS A 1 2.88 -6.62 -15.43
C HIS A 1 2.40 -5.66 -14.34
N THR A 2 3.23 -5.34 -13.35
CA THR A 2 2.88 -4.50 -12.20
C THR A 2 3.68 -3.20 -12.24
N GLU A 3 3.22 -2.16 -11.56
CA GLU A 3 3.84 -0.83 -11.53
C GLU A 3 4.57 -0.54 -10.21
N ASN A 4 4.96 -1.60 -9.49
CA ASN A 4 5.59 -1.50 -8.17
C ASN A 4 7.09 -1.15 -8.27
N ILE A 5 7.57 -0.26 -7.42
CA ILE A 5 8.93 0.27 -7.45
C ILE A 5 9.32 0.89 -6.09
N ILE A 6 10.58 0.72 -5.68
CA ILE A 6 11.18 1.43 -4.54
C ILE A 6 12.14 2.48 -5.09
N PHE A 7 11.99 3.73 -4.65
CA PHE A 7 12.97 4.79 -4.93
C PHE A 7 13.82 5.03 -3.68
N TYR A 8 15.12 4.81 -3.79
CA TYR A 8 16.05 4.99 -2.68
C TYR A 8 17.36 5.62 -3.16
N ASN A 9 17.81 6.68 -2.51
CA ASN A 9 19.06 7.41 -2.83
C ASN A 9 19.25 7.70 -4.34
N GLY A 10 18.19 8.17 -5.00
CA GLY A 10 18.22 8.53 -6.42
C GLY A 10 18.21 7.34 -7.39
N LYS A 11 18.02 6.11 -6.89
CA LYS A 11 17.90 4.89 -7.70
C LYS A 11 16.50 4.30 -7.60
N ALA A 12 16.01 3.85 -8.75
CA ALA A 12 14.82 3.03 -8.90
C ALA A 12 15.16 1.54 -8.74
N HIS A 13 14.41 0.85 -7.89
CA HIS A 13 14.52 -0.59 -7.65
C HIS A 13 13.17 -1.23 -7.97
N LYS A 14 13.09 -1.92 -9.12
CA LYS A 14 11.87 -2.60 -9.53
C LYS A 14 11.61 -3.77 -8.57
N ILE A 15 10.40 -3.85 -8.03
CA ILE A 15 9.91 -5.00 -7.28
C ILE A 15 8.74 -5.63 -8.04
N ASP A 16 8.50 -6.90 -7.78
CA ASP A 16 7.45 -7.66 -8.45
C ASP A 16 6.07 -7.41 -7.81
N GLU A 17 5.14 -8.34 -7.89
CA GLU A 17 3.76 -8.19 -7.43
C GLU A 17 3.67 -7.95 -5.92
N VAL A 18 2.92 -6.93 -5.52
CA VAL A 18 2.63 -6.57 -4.13
C VAL A 18 1.19 -6.94 -3.83
N THR A 19 1.00 -7.77 -2.81
CA THR A 19 -0.31 -8.15 -2.28
C THR A 19 -0.66 -7.28 -1.09
N PHE A 20 -1.90 -6.77 -1.11
CA PHE A 20 -2.53 -6.06 -0.01
C PHE A 20 -3.26 -7.09 0.87
N HIS A 21 -2.93 -7.11 2.16
CA HIS A 21 -3.55 -7.96 3.16
C HIS A 21 -4.31 -7.07 4.12
N HIS A 22 -5.64 -7.08 4.00
CA HIS A 22 -6.54 -6.30 4.85
C HIS A 22 -7.83 -7.08 5.09
N GLU A 23 -8.51 -6.76 6.19
CA GLU A 23 -9.83 -7.31 6.51
C GLU A 23 -10.90 -6.44 5.84
N ASP A 24 -11.58 -6.97 4.81
CA ASP A 24 -12.73 -6.33 4.14
C ASP A 24 -12.49 -4.88 3.64
N ARG A 25 -11.23 -4.55 3.33
CA ARG A 25 -10.80 -3.21 2.91
C ARG A 25 -11.12 -2.14 3.98
N ASP A 26 -11.17 -2.52 5.26
CA ASP A 26 -11.45 -1.61 6.37
C ASP A 26 -10.28 -0.64 6.59
N PRO A 27 -10.46 0.68 6.36
CA PRO A 27 -9.37 1.65 6.47
C PRO A 27 -9.00 1.98 7.91
N THR A 28 -9.81 1.56 8.89
CA THR A 28 -9.56 1.81 10.32
C THR A 28 -8.63 0.78 10.96
N LYS A 29 -8.29 -0.28 10.23
CA LYS A 29 -7.41 -1.37 10.67
C LYS A 29 -6.06 -1.30 9.96
N PRO A 30 -5.00 -1.90 10.54
CA PRO A 30 -3.70 -1.98 9.90
C PRO A 30 -3.78 -2.75 8.58
N TRP A 31 -3.15 -2.23 7.53
CA TRP A 31 -3.00 -2.93 6.26
C TRP A 31 -1.60 -3.47 6.15
N LYS A 32 -1.46 -4.74 5.82
CA LYS A 32 -0.15 -5.37 5.56
C LYS A 32 0.07 -5.50 4.07
N PHE A 33 1.31 -5.33 3.65
CA PHE A 33 1.72 -5.39 2.26
C PHE A 33 2.91 -6.34 2.15
N THR A 34 2.85 -7.29 1.22
CA THR A 34 4.00 -8.17 0.93
C THR A 34 4.22 -8.27 -0.56
N SER A 35 5.47 -8.24 -1.02
CA SER A 35 5.80 -8.64 -2.38
C SER A 35 6.09 -10.14 -2.47
N ASN A 36 5.81 -10.74 -3.64
CA ASN A 36 6.10 -12.16 -3.92
C ASN A 36 7.61 -12.48 -4.05
N ASP A 37 8.45 -11.46 -4.18
CA ASP A 37 9.91 -11.57 -4.21
C ASP A 37 10.56 -11.32 -2.82
N ASP A 38 9.76 -11.19 -1.76
CA ASP A 38 10.17 -10.94 -0.37
C ASP A 38 10.95 -9.62 -0.14
N ARG A 39 10.83 -8.66 -1.08
CA ARG A 39 11.55 -7.37 -1.03
C ARG A 39 10.76 -6.21 -0.45
N PHE A 40 9.47 -6.39 -0.23
CA PHE A 40 8.58 -5.39 0.35
C PHE A 40 7.71 -6.07 1.41
N ASN A 41 7.92 -5.77 2.70
CA ASN A 41 7.10 -6.29 3.79
C ASN A 41 6.82 -5.17 4.77
N MET A 42 5.63 -4.59 4.67
CA MET A 42 5.28 -3.35 5.37
C MET A 42 3.91 -3.48 6.03
N VAL A 43 3.69 -2.74 7.11
CA VAL A 43 2.39 -2.51 7.72
C VAL A 43 2.12 -1.01 7.74
N LEU A 44 0.92 -0.60 7.33
CA LEU A 44 0.42 0.76 7.45
C LEU A 44 -0.56 0.83 8.62
N GLU A 45 -0.15 1.51 9.69
CA GLU A 45 -1.00 1.82 10.84
C GLU A 45 -1.81 3.09 10.55
N PRO A 46 -3.15 3.04 10.54
CA PRO A 46 -3.97 4.17 10.14
C PRO A 46 -3.97 5.29 11.20
N LEU A 47 -3.72 6.52 10.76
CA LEU A 47 -3.91 7.73 11.56
C LEU A 47 -5.19 8.47 11.18
N ILE A 48 -5.47 8.58 9.88
CA ILE A 48 -6.64 9.25 9.33
C ILE A 48 -7.27 8.31 8.31
N PRO A 49 -8.19 7.42 8.74
CA PRO A 49 -8.94 6.56 7.83
C PRO A 49 -10.03 7.36 7.11
N HIS A 50 -10.24 7.05 5.83
CA HIS A 50 -11.27 7.69 5.03
C HIS A 50 -11.94 6.71 4.07
N GLU A 51 -13.24 6.88 3.85
CA GLU A 51 -14.05 6.05 2.96
C GLU A 51 -15.02 6.91 2.18
N GLU A 52 -15.07 6.72 0.86
CA GLU A 52 -16.01 7.40 -0.02
C GLU A 52 -16.82 6.38 -0.83
N LYS A 53 -18.14 6.58 -0.86
CA LYS A 53 -19.06 5.77 -1.66
C LYS A 53 -19.96 6.66 -2.48
N ILE A 54 -19.92 6.48 -3.80
CA ILE A 54 -20.78 7.20 -4.75
C ILE A 54 -21.55 6.17 -5.57
N ASN A 55 -22.85 6.39 -5.73
CA ASN A 55 -23.71 5.55 -6.56
C ASN A 55 -24.72 6.41 -7.33
N PHE A 56 -24.53 6.50 -8.64
CA PHE A 56 -25.41 7.20 -9.59
C PHE A 56 -26.13 6.21 -10.53
N GLY A 57 -26.36 4.98 -10.08
CA GLY A 57 -27.03 3.93 -10.85
C GLY A 57 -26.08 3.19 -11.79
N ILE A 58 -25.61 3.87 -12.84
CA ILE A 58 -24.67 3.29 -13.83
C ILE A 58 -23.23 3.38 -13.30
N ILE A 59 -22.92 4.47 -12.60
CA ILE A 59 -21.59 4.73 -12.03
C ILE A 59 -21.61 4.39 -10.55
N ARG A 60 -20.65 3.57 -10.11
CA ARG A 60 -20.42 3.25 -8.70
C ARG A 60 -18.94 3.38 -8.36
N LEU A 61 -18.67 4.01 -7.23
CA LEU A 61 -17.35 4.17 -6.62
C LEU A 61 -17.39 3.66 -5.17
N ASP A 62 -16.41 2.86 -4.79
CA ASP A 62 -16.16 2.48 -3.39
C ASP A 62 -14.65 2.59 -3.10
N SER A 63 -14.26 3.72 -2.51
CA SER A 63 -12.88 4.09 -2.21
C SER A 63 -12.58 3.91 -0.73
N LYS A 64 -11.45 3.28 -0.43
CA LYS A 64 -10.90 3.11 0.92
C LYS A 64 -9.52 3.73 0.94
N LEU A 65 -9.34 4.78 1.73
CA LEU A 65 -8.10 5.54 1.82
C LEU A 65 -7.56 5.47 3.25
N LEU A 66 -6.27 5.18 3.36
CA LEU A 66 -5.57 5.14 4.62
C LEU A 66 -4.42 6.13 4.55
N HIS A 67 -4.37 7.05 5.50
CA HIS A 67 -3.18 7.88 5.76
C HIS A 67 -2.65 7.49 7.13
N GLY A 68 -1.36 7.17 7.21
CA GLY A 68 -0.84 6.48 8.38
C GLY A 68 0.67 6.42 8.46
N LEU A 69 1.14 5.53 9.33
CA LEU A 69 2.56 5.26 9.56
C LEU A 69 2.93 3.88 9.02
N TYR A 70 3.89 3.86 8.11
CA TYR A 70 4.49 2.66 7.58
C TYR A 70 5.65 2.21 8.47
N SER A 71 5.61 0.93 8.86
CA SER A 71 6.73 0.25 9.50
C SER A 71 6.97 -1.11 8.86
N GLY A 72 8.22 -1.52 8.74
CA GLY A 72 8.59 -2.79 8.11
C GLY A 72 9.94 -2.74 7.42
N ASP A 73 10.10 -3.60 6.42
CA ASP A 73 11.37 -3.86 5.77
C ASP A 73 11.26 -3.83 4.24
N LEU A 74 12.32 -3.28 3.63
CA LEU A 74 12.52 -3.21 2.18
C LEU A 74 13.85 -3.85 1.82
N VAL A 75 13.94 -4.53 0.67
CA VAL A 75 15.19 -5.10 0.17
C VAL A 75 15.52 -4.53 -1.22
N LEU A 76 16.67 -3.86 -1.33
CA LEU A 76 17.15 -3.27 -2.57
C LEU A 76 17.75 -4.33 -3.52
N ASP A 77 18.03 -3.94 -4.77
CA ASP A 77 18.57 -4.90 -5.78
C ASP A 77 19.95 -5.47 -5.39
N ASN A 78 20.71 -4.75 -4.56
CA ASN A 78 22.00 -5.18 -4.04
C ASN A 78 21.88 -6.11 -2.80
N GLY A 79 20.65 -6.43 -2.39
CA GLY A 79 20.37 -7.22 -1.18
C GLY A 79 20.42 -6.43 0.13
N GLU A 80 20.66 -5.12 0.08
CA GLU A 80 20.62 -4.25 1.25
C GLU A 80 19.20 -4.18 1.82
N LYS A 81 19.07 -4.47 3.11
CA LYS A 81 17.81 -4.39 3.84
C LYS A 81 17.69 -3.03 4.52
N ILE A 82 16.61 -2.32 4.24
CA ILE A 82 16.27 -1.05 4.89
C ILE A 82 15.09 -1.30 5.80
N HIS A 83 15.26 -0.96 7.08
CA HIS A 83 14.17 -0.92 8.04
C HIS A 83 13.55 0.48 8.04
N VAL A 84 12.24 0.53 7.98
CA VAL A 84 11.43 1.75 8.06
C VAL A 84 10.58 1.66 9.30
N GLU A 85 10.58 2.71 10.12
CA GLU A 85 9.79 2.80 11.34
C GLU A 85 9.06 4.14 11.35
N ASP A 86 7.75 4.10 11.58
CA ASP A 86 6.88 5.27 11.71
C ASP A 86 7.01 6.30 10.58
N MET A 87 7.15 5.83 9.34
CA MET A 87 7.23 6.71 8.17
C MET A 87 5.84 7.10 7.69
N LEU A 88 5.53 8.39 7.63
CA LEU A 88 4.26 8.85 7.07
C LEU A 88 4.06 8.38 5.63
N GLY A 89 2.87 7.86 5.35
CA GLY A 89 2.50 7.45 4.00
C GLY A 89 0.99 7.26 3.83
N HIS A 90 0.64 6.71 2.68
CA HIS A 90 -0.74 6.55 2.24
C HIS A 90 -0.92 5.29 1.39
N ALA A 91 -2.10 4.66 1.50
CA ALA A 91 -2.57 3.62 0.60
C ALA A 91 -4.04 3.86 0.22
N GLU A 92 -4.41 3.45 -0.99
CA GLU A 92 -5.79 3.46 -1.47
C GLU A 92 -6.17 2.14 -2.14
N ASP A 93 -7.41 1.71 -1.92
CA ASP A 93 -8.07 0.66 -2.70
C ASP A 93 -9.39 1.23 -3.23
N ILE A 94 -9.57 1.21 -4.54
CA ILE A 94 -10.71 1.84 -5.20
C ILE A 94 -11.38 0.84 -6.16
N ASP A 95 -12.65 0.52 -5.90
CA ASP A 95 -13.51 -0.24 -6.81
C ASP A 95 -14.34 0.73 -7.66
N TRP A 96 -14.12 0.72 -8.98
CA TRP A 96 -14.90 1.45 -9.96
C TRP A 96 -15.78 0.51 -10.78
N LYS A 97 -17.07 0.85 -10.90
CA LYS A 97 -17.96 0.24 -11.89
C LYS A 97 -18.66 1.32 -12.72
N TRP A 98 -18.75 1.09 -14.02
CA TRP A 98 -19.37 1.95 -15.02
C TRP A 98 -20.20 1.15 -16.01
#